data_AF-A0A3B9MJC9-F1
#
_entry.id   AF-A0A3B9MJC9-F1
#
_cell.length_a   1.000
_cell.length_b   1.000
_cell.length_c   1.000
_cell.angle_alpha   90.00
_cell.angle_beta   90.00
_cell.angle_gamma   90.00
#
_symmetry.space_group_name_H-M   'P 1'
#
loop_
_entity.id
_entity.type
_entity.pdbx_description
1 polymer ?
#
loop_
_entity_poly.entity_id
_entity_poly.type
_entity_poly.pdbx_seq_one_letter_code
_entity_poly.pdbx_strand_id
1 'polypeptide(L)'
;MRRFWFVAMSLGVLSSLTGMVVPNSRAETEAVKGEYVEVRTASVFAGACHYNGELTTTGRDALMAWNVKSGKWQGVDLAGVRAVAIVSATENLAYNNAPRQSEIIIGENASDAQTRAMLEALKSRYLTSLGKIISVRRGPLSFEHKGQAYTVRANSFASIDIEPMPDDLCCKMPQLVWYSPLVPLENRKVGYTTKAVYEGGDVCDPWQRSGENSAFYGSFAF
;
A
#
# COMPACT_ATOMS: atom_id res chain seq x y z
N MET A 1 -3.51 -72.82 -54.73
CA MET A 1 -4.27 -71.85 -53.90
C MET A 1 -4.66 -72.54 -52.59
N ARG A 2 -4.44 -71.88 -51.43
CA ARG A 2 -4.67 -72.35 -50.04
C ARG A 2 -3.63 -73.37 -49.55
N ARG A 3 -3.01 -73.27 -48.37
CA ARG A 3 -3.20 -72.40 -47.18
C ARG A 3 -1.90 -72.43 -46.35
N PHE A 4 -1.50 -71.27 -45.85
CA PHE A 4 -0.45 -71.06 -44.85
C PHE A 4 -0.91 -71.50 -43.46
N TRP A 5 -0.05 -72.18 -42.70
CA TRP A 5 -0.09 -72.24 -41.23
C TRP A 5 1.35 -72.11 -40.71
N PHE A 6 1.71 -70.91 -40.24
CA PHE A 6 2.87 -70.71 -39.37
C PHE A 6 2.36 -70.48 -37.96
N VAL A 7 2.79 -71.34 -37.04
CA VAL A 7 2.69 -71.17 -35.59
C VAL A 7 4.11 -70.92 -35.10
N ALA A 8 4.38 -69.75 -34.53
CA ALA A 8 5.47 -69.50 -33.57
C ALA A 8 5.25 -68.08 -33.00
N MET A 9 4.82 -67.93 -31.74
CA MET A 9 5.63 -67.98 -30.51
C MET A 9 6.14 -66.59 -30.12
N SER A 10 5.29 -65.91 -29.34
CA SER A 10 5.56 -65.02 -28.20
C SER A 10 6.99 -64.52 -27.94
N LEU A 11 7.14 -63.21 -27.80
CA LEU A 11 7.96 -62.60 -26.72
C LEU A 11 7.39 -61.21 -26.36
N GLY A 12 6.85 -61.11 -25.15
CA GLY A 12 6.36 -59.85 -24.58
C GLY A 12 7.50 -59.08 -23.91
N VAL A 13 7.56 -57.77 -24.16
CA VAL A 13 8.39 -56.83 -23.39
C VAL A 13 7.45 -55.79 -22.80
N LEU A 14 7.27 -55.83 -21.48
CA LEU A 14 6.48 -54.91 -20.69
C LEU A 14 7.38 -53.71 -20.31
N SER A 15 7.29 -52.60 -21.05
CA SER A 15 7.96 -51.35 -20.67
C SER A 15 7.10 -50.58 -19.69
N SER A 16 7.47 -50.62 -18.40
CA SER A 16 6.86 -49.79 -17.35
C SER A 16 7.55 -48.42 -17.31
N LEU A 17 6.93 -47.41 -17.93
CA LEU A 17 7.27 -46.00 -17.71
C LEU A 17 6.74 -45.56 -16.34
N THR A 18 7.63 -45.48 -15.35
CA THR A 18 7.37 -44.77 -14.10
C THR A 18 7.55 -43.28 -14.34
N GLY A 19 6.43 -42.58 -14.56
CA GLY A 19 6.41 -41.11 -14.60
C GLY A 19 6.69 -40.55 -13.21
N MET A 20 7.86 -39.93 -13.02
CA MET A 20 8.10 -39.05 -11.86
C MET A 20 7.20 -37.82 -11.99
N VAL A 21 6.15 -37.78 -11.17
CA VAL A 21 5.37 -36.56 -10.94
C VAL A 21 6.24 -35.62 -10.11
N VAL A 22 6.89 -34.66 -10.77
CA VAL A 22 7.54 -33.54 -10.08
C VAL A 22 6.42 -32.64 -9.56
N PRO A 23 6.26 -32.47 -8.24
CA PRO A 23 5.31 -31.48 -7.74
C PRO A 23 5.84 -30.10 -8.14
N ASN A 24 5.15 -29.47 -9.09
CA ASN A 24 5.25 -28.05 -9.33
C ASN A 24 4.65 -27.34 -8.10
N SER A 25 5.43 -27.24 -7.03
CA SER A 25 5.18 -26.21 -6.01
C SER A 25 5.39 -24.88 -6.70
N ARG A 26 4.32 -24.35 -7.30
CA ARG A 26 4.15 -22.91 -7.36
C ARG A 26 4.16 -22.47 -5.91
N ALA A 27 5.33 -22.04 -5.43
CA ALA A 27 5.37 -21.17 -4.28
C ALA A 27 4.43 -20.02 -4.67
N GLU A 28 3.24 -20.01 -4.09
CA GLU A 28 2.44 -18.80 -4.02
C GLU A 28 3.41 -17.78 -3.44
N THR A 29 3.86 -16.84 -4.25
CA THR A 29 4.55 -15.66 -3.74
C THR A 29 3.60 -15.12 -2.69
N GLU A 30 3.94 -15.26 -1.41
CA GLU A 30 3.11 -14.83 -0.28
C GLU A 30 3.02 -13.30 -0.32
N ALA A 31 2.18 -12.79 -1.21
CA ALA A 31 2.07 -11.38 -1.52
C ALA A 31 1.80 -10.62 -0.23
N VAL A 32 2.51 -9.51 -0.05
CA VAL A 32 2.34 -8.68 1.14
C VAL A 32 1.03 -7.93 0.97
N LYS A 33 0.10 -8.15 1.89
CA LYS A 33 -1.25 -7.58 1.87
C LYS A 33 -1.52 -6.86 3.17
N GLY A 34 -2.31 -5.80 3.09
CA GLY A 34 -2.71 -5.09 4.29
C GLY A 34 -3.64 -3.92 4.03
N GLU A 35 -3.80 -3.10 5.07
CA GLU A 35 -4.63 -1.91 5.04
C GLU A 35 -3.77 -0.67 4.84
N TYR A 36 -4.36 0.33 4.19
CA TYR A 36 -3.72 1.59 3.92
C TYR A 36 -4.67 2.76 4.16
N VAL A 37 -4.12 3.84 4.73
CA VAL A 37 -4.77 5.14 4.78
C VAL A 37 -3.75 6.23 4.44
N GLU A 38 -4.16 7.21 3.66
CA GLU A 38 -3.41 8.46 3.47
C GLU A 38 -4.29 9.68 3.72
N VAL A 39 -3.66 10.77 4.11
CA VAL A 39 -4.26 12.11 4.15
C VAL A 39 -3.36 13.07 3.40
N ARG A 40 -3.95 13.94 2.59
CA ARG A 40 -3.25 14.98 1.85
C ARG A 40 -3.51 16.36 2.44
N THR A 41 -2.60 17.29 2.17
CA THR A 41 -2.83 18.73 2.36
C THR A 41 -3.73 19.33 1.28
N ALA A 42 -4.55 18.53 0.59
CA ALA A 42 -5.53 18.96 -0.40
C ALA A 42 -6.79 18.07 -0.32
N SER A 43 -7.93 18.63 -0.71
CA SER A 43 -9.20 17.92 -0.77
C SER A 43 -9.22 16.99 -1.98
N VAL A 44 -9.32 15.69 -1.73
CA VAL A 44 -9.33 14.67 -2.79
C VAL A 44 -10.70 14.49 -3.44
N PHE A 45 -11.76 14.86 -2.72
CA PHE A 45 -13.13 14.93 -3.22
C PHE A 45 -13.68 16.36 -3.05
N ALA A 46 -13.85 17.07 -4.17
CA ALA A 46 -14.16 18.50 -4.18
C ALA A 46 -14.82 18.94 -5.50
N GLY A 47 -15.36 20.17 -5.52
CA GLY A 47 -15.78 20.84 -6.76
C GLY A 47 -14.59 21.38 -7.55
N ALA A 48 -14.77 21.59 -8.86
CA ALA A 48 -13.69 22.02 -9.76
C ALA A 48 -12.99 23.33 -9.32
N CYS A 49 -13.75 24.33 -8.84
CA CYS A 49 -13.17 25.59 -8.36
C CYS A 49 -12.27 25.39 -7.14
N HIS A 50 -12.66 24.52 -6.21
CA HIS A 50 -11.86 24.18 -5.03
C HIS A 50 -10.58 23.47 -5.46
N TYR A 51 -10.70 22.43 -6.29
CA TYR A 51 -9.56 21.69 -6.82
C TYR A 51 -8.56 22.61 -7.53
N ASN A 52 -9.02 23.47 -8.44
CA ASN A 52 -8.15 24.38 -9.18
C ASN A 52 -7.43 25.39 -8.27
N GLY A 53 -8.08 25.84 -7.20
CA GLY A 53 -7.46 26.69 -6.19
C GLY A 53 -6.35 25.97 -5.44
N GLU A 54 -6.56 24.71 -5.06
CA GLU A 54 -5.60 23.92 -4.29
C GLU A 54 -4.45 23.35 -5.14
N LEU A 55 -4.67 23.08 -6.42
CA LEU A 55 -3.70 22.45 -7.31
C LEU A 55 -2.36 23.21 -7.38
N THR A 56 -2.38 24.53 -7.27
CA THR A 56 -1.18 25.38 -7.32
C THR A 56 -0.73 25.88 -5.94
N THR A 57 -1.61 25.87 -4.95
CA THR A 57 -1.37 26.51 -3.64
C THR A 57 -1.06 25.53 -2.52
N THR A 58 -1.53 24.29 -2.60
CA THR A 58 -1.36 23.27 -1.54
C THR A 58 -1.22 21.85 -2.14
N GLY A 59 -1.45 20.81 -1.34
CA GLY A 59 -1.40 19.40 -1.77
C GLY A 59 0.00 18.89 -2.04
N ARG A 60 1.00 19.51 -1.40
CA ARG A 60 2.42 19.18 -1.54
C ARG A 60 2.88 18.14 -0.54
N ASP A 61 2.09 17.94 0.52
CA ASP A 61 2.40 17.03 1.62
C ASP A 61 1.30 15.97 1.79
N ALA A 62 1.73 14.78 2.20
CA ALA A 62 0.84 13.69 2.56
C ALA A 62 1.40 12.86 3.72
N LEU A 63 0.48 12.41 4.57
CA LEU A 63 0.68 11.36 5.55
C LEU A 63 0.20 10.03 4.95
N MET A 64 1.05 9.02 4.89
CA MET A 64 0.75 7.69 4.35
C MET A 64 0.98 6.64 5.43
N ALA A 65 0.05 5.71 5.63
CA ALA A 65 0.15 4.68 6.67
C ALA A 65 -0.22 3.29 6.16
N TRP A 66 0.61 2.31 6.48
CA TRP A 66 0.43 0.90 6.14
C TRP A 66 0.30 0.05 7.40
N ASN A 67 -0.61 -0.93 7.35
CA ASN A 67 -0.78 -1.98 8.35
C ASN A 67 -0.77 -3.34 7.65
N VAL A 68 0.38 -4.02 7.67
CA VAL A 68 0.54 -5.31 7.00
C VAL A 68 -0.25 -6.38 7.76
N LYS A 69 -1.11 -7.10 7.06
CA LYS A 69 -1.93 -8.19 7.63
C LYS A 69 -1.32 -9.56 7.39
N SER A 70 -0.64 -9.74 6.26
CA SER A 70 -0.06 -11.04 5.89
C SER A 70 0.98 -10.88 4.79
N GLY A 71 1.81 -11.91 4.63
CA GLY A 71 2.72 -12.06 3.50
C GLY A 71 4.19 -11.87 3.88
N LYS A 72 5.06 -12.30 2.98
CA LYS A 72 6.51 -12.29 3.19
C LYS A 72 7.20 -11.44 2.14
N TRP A 73 8.21 -10.72 2.60
CA TRP A 73 9.15 -10.06 1.72
C TRP A 73 10.52 -10.72 1.81
N GLN A 74 10.98 -11.30 0.71
CA GLN A 74 12.26 -12.00 0.64
C GLN A 74 12.46 -13.02 1.78
N GLY A 75 11.40 -13.77 2.11
CA GLY A 75 11.40 -14.78 3.17
C GLY A 75 11.16 -14.26 4.60
N VAL A 76 11.10 -12.93 4.80
CA VAL A 76 10.78 -12.33 6.10
C VAL A 76 9.27 -12.09 6.20
N ASP A 77 8.63 -12.65 7.22
CA ASP A 77 7.22 -12.40 7.52
C ASP A 77 6.99 -10.97 8.01
N LEU A 78 6.13 -10.24 7.28
CA LEU A 78 5.78 -8.86 7.59
C LEU A 78 4.42 -8.72 8.30
N ALA A 79 3.73 -9.81 8.60
CA ALA A 79 2.45 -9.74 9.32
C ALA A 79 2.58 -8.93 10.63
N GLY A 80 1.67 -7.96 10.81
CA GLY A 80 1.65 -7.08 11.99
C GLY A 80 2.63 -5.91 11.94
N VAL A 81 3.51 -5.83 10.92
CA VAL A 81 4.38 -4.68 10.72
C VAL A 81 3.56 -3.48 10.25
N ARG A 82 3.85 -2.32 10.84
CA ARG A 82 3.21 -1.05 10.52
C ARG A 82 4.27 -0.05 10.07
N ALA A 83 3.89 0.83 9.14
CA ALA A 83 4.75 1.90 8.68
C ALA A 83 3.93 3.19 8.48
N VAL A 84 4.57 4.33 8.71
CA VAL A 84 4.07 5.66 8.33
C VAL A 84 5.15 6.36 7.53
N ALA A 85 4.75 7.08 6.49
CA ALA A 85 5.62 7.98 5.76
C ALA A 85 5.00 9.38 5.71
N ILE A 86 5.83 10.40 5.90
CA ILE A 86 5.53 11.75 5.44
C ILE A 86 6.16 11.91 4.07
N VAL A 87 5.38 12.35 3.10
CA VAL A 87 5.89 12.72 1.77
C VAL A 87 5.67 14.21 1.62
N SER A 88 6.69 14.91 1.14
CA SER A 88 6.60 16.31 0.72
C SER A 88 7.24 16.48 -0.66
N ALA A 89 6.78 17.49 -1.40
CA ALA A 89 7.35 17.89 -2.67
C ALA A 89 7.29 19.42 -2.84
N THR A 90 8.04 19.94 -3.82
CA THR A 90 7.99 21.37 -4.18
C THR A 90 6.72 21.74 -4.95
N GLU A 91 6.05 20.75 -5.52
CA GLU A 91 4.84 20.88 -6.33
C GLU A 91 3.75 19.94 -5.81
N ASN A 92 2.52 20.13 -6.28
CA ASN A 92 1.39 19.30 -5.85
C ASN A 92 1.64 17.81 -6.17
N LEU A 93 1.29 16.92 -5.23
CA LEU A 93 1.51 15.47 -5.34
C LEU A 93 0.65 14.79 -6.43
N ALA A 94 -0.30 15.51 -7.06
CA ALA A 94 -0.94 15.06 -8.30
C ALA A 94 0.05 14.92 -9.47
N TYR A 95 1.16 15.67 -9.46
CA TYR A 95 2.16 15.58 -10.51
C TYR A 95 3.08 14.39 -10.26
N ASN A 96 3.12 13.46 -11.21
CA ASN A 96 3.90 12.22 -11.11
C ASN A 96 5.42 12.46 -11.06
N ASN A 97 5.88 13.59 -11.61
CA ASN A 97 7.28 14.00 -11.65
C ASN A 97 7.64 15.01 -10.54
N ALA A 98 6.71 15.32 -9.62
CA ALA A 98 7.01 16.19 -8.49
C ALA A 98 8.23 15.64 -7.74
N PRO A 99 9.27 16.46 -7.48
CA PRO A 99 10.44 16.04 -6.71
C PRO A 99 10.04 15.75 -5.26
N ARG A 100 9.76 14.47 -4.98
CA ARG A 100 9.30 14.01 -3.67
C ARG A 100 10.47 13.67 -2.75
N GLN A 101 10.29 13.92 -1.48
CA GLN A 101 11.12 13.43 -0.40
C GLN A 101 10.26 12.88 0.73
N SER A 102 10.81 11.96 1.51
CA SER A 102 10.07 11.33 2.59
C SER A 102 10.90 10.95 3.80
N GLU A 103 10.22 10.87 4.94
CA GLU A 103 10.71 10.27 6.15
C GLU A 103 9.77 9.12 6.52
N ILE A 104 10.35 8.03 7.01
CA ILE A 104 9.62 6.80 7.29
C ILE A 104 9.79 6.43 8.76
N ILE A 105 8.67 6.07 9.39
CA ILE A 105 8.63 5.44 10.70
C ILE A 105 8.15 4.01 10.52
N ILE A 106 8.94 3.06 11.00
CA ILE A 106 8.51 1.67 11.16
C ILE A 106 8.12 1.45 12.63
N GLY A 107 7.03 0.72 12.87
CA GLY A 107 6.56 0.45 14.21
C GLY A 107 7.60 -0.28 15.07
N GLU A 108 7.68 0.09 16.34
CA GLU A 108 8.62 -0.42 17.33
C GLU A 108 8.51 -1.93 17.57
N ASN A 109 7.35 -2.51 17.29
CA ASN A 109 7.11 -3.96 17.43
C ASN A 109 7.75 -4.79 16.30
N ALA A 110 8.26 -4.16 15.25
CA ALA A 110 8.96 -4.85 14.18
C ALA A 110 10.41 -5.21 14.60
N SER A 111 10.80 -6.47 14.39
CA SER A 111 12.19 -6.89 14.53
C SER A 111 13.12 -6.16 13.54
N ASP A 112 14.44 -6.25 13.74
CA ASP A 112 15.40 -5.65 12.81
C ASP A 112 15.30 -6.23 11.40
N ALA A 113 15.00 -7.53 11.28
CA ALA A 113 14.76 -8.19 10.00
C ALA A 113 13.50 -7.64 9.31
N GLN A 114 12.40 -7.53 10.05
CA GLN A 114 11.15 -6.96 9.55
C GLN A 114 11.28 -5.49 9.16
N THR A 115 12.03 -4.71 9.95
CA THR A 115 12.28 -3.29 9.66
C THR A 115 13.00 -3.12 8.32
N ARG A 116 14.06 -3.91 8.09
CA ARG A 116 14.79 -3.91 6.80
C ARG A 116 13.90 -4.38 5.66
N ALA A 117 13.21 -5.50 5.83
CA ALA A 117 12.34 -6.07 4.81
C ALA A 117 11.18 -5.12 4.44
N MET A 118 10.54 -4.47 5.41
CA MET A 118 9.49 -3.48 5.17
C MET A 118 10.02 -2.25 4.43
N LEU A 119 11.18 -1.74 4.82
CA LEU A 119 11.80 -0.60 4.12
C LEU A 119 12.14 -0.94 2.67
N GLU A 120 12.68 -2.14 2.41
CA GLU A 120 12.97 -2.60 1.06
C GLU A 120 11.71 -2.83 0.23
N ALA A 121 10.66 -3.38 0.83
CA ALA A 121 9.36 -3.53 0.18
C ALA A 121 8.79 -2.18 -0.26
N LEU A 122 8.76 -1.20 0.66
CA LEU A 122 8.30 0.17 0.37
C LEU A 122 9.13 0.83 -0.74
N LYS A 123 10.47 0.71 -0.68
CA LYS A 123 11.36 1.20 -1.75
C LYS A 123 11.11 0.51 -3.08
N SER A 124 10.93 -0.80 -3.09
CA SER A 124 10.75 -1.55 -4.33
C SER A 124 9.41 -1.25 -5.01
N ARG A 125 8.36 -1.00 -4.23
CA ARG A 125 6.99 -0.88 -4.75
C ARG A 125 6.53 0.56 -4.91
N TYR A 126 6.99 1.46 -4.07
CA TYR A 126 6.42 2.79 -3.92
C TYR A 126 7.46 3.92 -4.02
N LEU A 127 8.61 3.68 -4.66
CA LEU A 127 9.64 4.71 -4.82
C LEU A 127 9.13 5.98 -5.50
N THR A 128 8.27 5.85 -6.52
CA THR A 128 7.67 7.00 -7.20
C THR A 128 6.82 7.84 -6.24
N SER A 129 6.20 7.22 -5.25
CA SER A 129 5.36 7.88 -4.25
C SER A 129 6.16 8.48 -3.10
N LEU A 130 7.19 7.77 -2.67
CA LEU A 130 8.04 8.16 -1.54
C LEU A 130 9.17 9.13 -1.93
N GLY A 131 9.60 9.10 -3.20
CA GLY A 131 10.73 9.87 -3.68
C GLY A 131 12.02 9.57 -2.92
N LYS A 132 12.82 10.61 -2.66
CA LYS A 132 14.06 10.50 -1.89
C LYS A 132 13.74 10.30 -0.40
N ILE A 133 14.00 9.11 0.12
CA ILE A 133 13.87 8.83 1.55
C ILE A 133 15.07 9.46 2.28
N ILE A 134 14.84 10.49 3.07
CA ILE A 134 15.89 11.25 3.76
C ILE A 134 16.14 10.76 5.19
N SER A 135 15.13 10.19 5.85
CA SER A 135 15.29 9.57 7.17
C SER A 135 14.38 8.36 7.37
N VAL A 136 14.86 7.40 8.15
CA VAL A 136 14.11 6.21 8.56
C VAL A 136 14.36 5.99 10.03
N ARG A 137 13.29 5.82 10.81
CA ARG A 137 13.39 5.54 12.25
C ARG A 137 12.37 4.52 12.71
N ARG A 138 12.60 3.99 13.90
CA ARG A 138 11.61 3.19 14.63
C ARG A 138 10.96 4.02 15.70
N GLY A 139 9.70 3.74 16.01
CA GLY A 139 9.04 4.40 17.14
C GLY A 139 7.61 3.92 17.34
N PRO A 140 6.97 4.36 18.46
CA PRO A 140 5.60 4.04 18.80
C PRO A 140 4.64 4.25 17.63
N LEU A 141 4.02 3.16 17.15
CA LEU A 141 3.10 3.21 16.03
C LEU A 141 1.87 2.31 16.24
N SER A 142 0.71 2.96 16.30
CA SER A 142 -0.59 2.30 16.31
C SER A 142 -1.35 2.57 15.01
N PHE A 143 -2.09 1.58 14.57
CA PHE A 143 -3.00 1.64 13.44
C PHE A 143 -4.24 0.84 13.81
N GLU A 144 -5.36 1.52 13.99
CA GLU A 144 -6.64 0.95 14.34
C GLU A 144 -7.62 1.18 13.19
N HIS A 145 -8.36 0.13 12.85
CA HIS A 145 -9.48 0.19 11.92
C HIS A 145 -10.72 -0.35 12.65
N LYS A 146 -11.67 0.53 12.95
CA LYS A 146 -12.92 0.20 13.67
C LYS A 146 -14.11 0.57 12.80
N GLY A 147 -14.85 -0.43 12.34
CA GLY A 147 -15.94 -0.21 11.39
C GLY A 147 -15.40 0.29 10.06
N GLN A 148 -15.59 1.59 9.77
CA GLN A 148 -15.01 2.26 8.59
C GLN A 148 -14.10 3.44 8.98
N ALA A 149 -13.84 3.63 10.27
CA ALA A 149 -12.98 4.69 10.79
C ALA A 149 -11.56 4.17 10.98
N TYR A 150 -10.57 4.99 10.66
CA TYR A 150 -9.17 4.70 10.89
C TYR A 150 -8.56 5.71 11.86
N THR A 151 -7.79 5.21 12.82
CA THR A 151 -6.95 6.01 13.72
C THR A 151 -5.52 5.51 13.64
N VAL A 152 -4.61 6.39 13.27
CA VAL A 152 -3.17 6.13 13.21
C VAL A 152 -2.47 7.12 14.12
N ARG A 153 -1.57 6.62 14.98
CA ARG A 153 -0.72 7.46 15.83
C ARG A 153 0.72 7.01 15.71
N ALA A 154 1.58 7.90 15.25
CA ALA A 154 3.01 7.69 15.13
C ALA A 154 3.73 8.62 16.12
N ASN A 155 3.96 8.11 17.33
CA ASN A 155 4.53 8.85 18.45
C ASN A 155 3.82 10.21 18.67
N SER A 156 4.54 11.21 19.18
CA SER A 156 4.13 12.63 19.19
C SER A 156 4.40 13.34 17.86
N PHE A 157 4.56 12.60 16.75
CA PHE A 157 5.05 13.17 15.50
C PHE A 157 3.95 13.29 14.45
N ALA A 158 3.06 12.30 14.37
CA ALA A 158 1.94 12.38 13.45
C ALA A 158 0.71 11.62 13.95
N SER A 159 -0.45 12.12 13.53
CA SER A 159 -1.75 11.47 13.77
C SER A 159 -2.65 11.56 12.55
N ILE A 160 -3.44 10.53 12.32
CA ILE A 160 -4.51 10.49 11.33
C ILE A 160 -5.76 9.95 12.03
N ASP A 161 -6.86 10.67 11.93
CA ASP A 161 -8.20 10.25 12.32
C ASP A 161 -9.12 10.52 11.11
N ILE A 162 -9.67 9.46 10.53
CA ILE A 162 -10.58 9.54 9.39
C ILE A 162 -11.86 8.75 9.63
N GLU A 163 -12.95 9.24 9.06
CA GLU A 163 -14.26 8.62 9.02
C GLU A 163 -14.66 8.30 7.57
N PRO A 164 -15.61 7.39 7.33
CA PRO A 164 -16.15 7.20 5.98
C PRO A 164 -16.84 8.47 5.48
N MET A 165 -16.78 8.70 4.17
CA MET A 165 -17.60 9.73 3.54
C MET A 165 -19.09 9.45 3.78
N PRO A 166 -19.91 10.47 4.10
CA PRO A 166 -21.36 10.30 4.18
C PRO A 166 -21.91 9.66 2.90
N ASP A 167 -22.80 8.68 3.07
CA ASP A 167 -23.50 7.96 2.00
C ASP A 167 -22.63 7.37 0.88
N ASP A 168 -21.34 7.14 1.13
CA ASP A 168 -20.36 6.77 0.10
C ASP A 168 -20.41 7.72 -1.11
N LEU A 169 -20.62 9.03 -0.88
CA LEU A 169 -20.81 10.03 -1.94
C LEU A 169 -19.69 10.00 -2.99
N CYS A 170 -18.45 9.71 -2.60
CA CYS A 170 -17.33 9.57 -3.52
C CYS A 170 -17.49 8.45 -4.55
N CYS A 171 -18.28 7.42 -4.24
CA CYS A 171 -18.58 6.31 -5.14
C CYS A 171 -19.76 6.64 -6.06
N LYS A 172 -20.70 7.46 -5.60
CA LYS A 172 -21.86 7.92 -6.37
C LYS A 172 -21.52 9.08 -7.31
N MET A 173 -20.51 9.88 -6.95
CA MET A 173 -20.03 11.04 -7.71
C MET A 173 -18.53 10.93 -8.00
N PRO A 174 -18.09 9.89 -8.74
CA PRO A 174 -16.67 9.65 -8.99
C PRO A 174 -15.98 10.81 -9.74
N GLN A 175 -16.74 11.59 -10.52
CA GLN A 175 -16.24 12.78 -11.23
C GLN A 175 -15.77 13.93 -10.30
N LEU A 176 -16.11 13.87 -9.01
CA LEU A 176 -15.65 14.83 -8.01
C LEU A 176 -14.40 14.37 -7.27
N VAL A 177 -13.90 13.17 -7.57
CA VAL A 177 -12.62 12.66 -7.06
C VAL A 177 -11.51 13.09 -8.03
N TRP A 178 -10.74 14.10 -7.64
CA TRP A 178 -9.75 14.74 -8.54
C TRP A 178 -8.34 14.14 -8.46
N TYR A 179 -8.09 13.28 -7.47
CA TYR A 179 -6.80 12.68 -7.21
C TYR A 179 -6.87 11.15 -7.24
N SER A 180 -5.75 10.51 -7.56
CA SER A 180 -5.55 9.08 -7.35
C SER A 180 -4.72 8.87 -6.08
N PRO A 181 -4.98 7.83 -5.26
CA PRO A 181 -4.14 7.52 -4.10
C PRO A 181 -2.66 7.39 -4.47
N LEU A 182 -1.76 7.71 -3.54
CA LEU A 182 -0.30 7.61 -3.79
C LEU A 182 0.16 6.15 -3.87
N VAL A 183 -0.64 5.20 -3.38
CA VAL A 183 -0.40 3.76 -3.49
C VAL A 183 -1.56 3.12 -4.23
N PRO A 184 -1.36 2.15 -5.14
CA PRO A 184 -2.47 1.40 -5.73
C PRO A 184 -3.28 0.67 -4.66
N LEU A 185 -4.60 0.88 -4.65
CA LEU A 185 -5.51 0.30 -3.65
C LEU A 185 -6.62 -0.53 -4.28
N GLU A 186 -6.91 -1.66 -3.66
CA GLU A 186 -8.16 -2.39 -3.79
C GLU A 186 -9.21 -1.79 -2.84
N ASN A 187 -10.48 -1.83 -3.26
CA ASN A 187 -11.61 -1.26 -2.50
C ASN A 187 -11.39 0.19 -2.07
N ARG A 188 -10.70 0.97 -2.92
CA ARG A 188 -10.38 2.38 -2.68
C ARG A 188 -11.64 3.17 -2.37
N LYS A 189 -11.64 3.85 -1.22
CA LYS A 189 -12.65 4.84 -0.82
C LYS A 189 -11.99 6.18 -0.50
N VAL A 190 -12.80 7.24 -0.46
CA VAL A 190 -12.42 8.54 0.12
C VAL A 190 -12.85 8.56 1.57
N GLY A 191 -12.03 9.17 2.43
CA GLY A 191 -12.35 9.41 3.84
C GLY A 191 -12.57 10.89 4.14
N TYR A 192 -13.39 11.14 5.14
CA TYR A 192 -13.51 12.44 5.81
C TYR A 192 -12.47 12.53 6.91
N THR A 193 -11.50 13.44 6.75
CA THR A 193 -10.44 13.68 7.72
C THR A 193 -11.00 14.50 8.87
N THR A 194 -11.23 13.87 10.01
CA THR A 194 -11.63 14.59 11.24
C THR A 194 -10.43 15.29 11.86
N LYS A 195 -9.26 14.65 11.80
CA LYS A 195 -7.98 15.24 12.21
C LYS A 195 -6.81 14.57 11.49
N ALA A 196 -5.90 15.35 10.96
CA ALA A 196 -4.57 14.89 10.60
C ALA A 196 -3.55 15.93 11.04
N VAL A 197 -2.47 15.49 11.68
CA VAL A 197 -1.42 16.36 12.21
C VAL A 197 -0.08 15.75 11.87
N TYR A 198 0.83 16.60 11.43
CA TYR A 198 2.26 16.35 11.37
C TYR A 198 2.96 17.47 12.14
N GLU A 199 3.72 17.10 13.16
CA GLU A 199 4.36 18.04 14.10
C GLU A 199 5.70 18.58 13.60
N GLY A 200 6.04 18.31 12.33
CA GLY A 200 7.31 18.72 11.73
C GLY A 200 8.40 17.67 11.90
N GLY A 201 9.47 17.84 11.12
CA GLY A 201 10.56 16.87 11.02
C GLY A 201 11.54 17.28 9.95
N ASP A 202 12.14 16.29 9.28
CA ASP A 202 13.19 16.53 8.28
C ASP A 202 12.64 16.94 6.90
N VAL A 203 11.35 16.69 6.65
CA VAL A 203 10.76 16.65 5.30
C VAL A 203 10.02 17.93 4.92
N CYS A 204 9.25 18.50 5.84
CA CYS A 204 8.51 19.74 5.63
C CYS A 204 8.12 20.43 6.94
N ASP A 205 7.54 21.61 6.83
CA ASP A 205 6.97 22.34 7.96
C ASP A 205 5.80 21.58 8.59
N PRO A 206 5.56 21.76 9.91
CA PRO A 206 4.39 21.18 10.56
C PRO A 206 3.09 21.64 9.90
N TRP A 207 2.10 20.76 9.86
CA TRP A 207 0.78 21.07 9.32
C TRP A 207 -0.33 20.28 10.02
N GLN A 208 -1.53 20.85 9.96
CA GLN A 208 -2.74 20.22 10.44
C GLN A 208 -3.86 20.37 9.42
N ARG A 209 -4.69 19.32 9.32
CA ARG A 209 -5.91 19.29 8.53
C ARG A 209 -7.06 18.73 9.38
N SER A 210 -8.27 19.24 9.16
CA SER A 210 -9.47 18.78 9.85
C SER A 210 -10.72 19.24 9.11
N GLY A 211 -11.75 18.41 9.11
CA GLY A 211 -13.07 18.75 8.61
C GLY A 211 -13.18 18.72 7.09
N GLU A 212 -12.45 17.84 6.41
CA GLU A 212 -12.31 17.86 4.95
C GLU A 212 -12.19 16.48 4.30
N ASN A 213 -12.49 16.39 3.00
CA ASN A 213 -12.44 15.14 2.24
C ASN A 213 -11.04 14.92 1.63
N SER A 214 -10.01 14.79 2.48
CA SER A 214 -8.60 14.77 2.04
C SER A 214 -7.93 13.40 2.13
N ALA A 215 -8.68 12.36 2.46
CA ALA A 215 -8.13 11.02 2.70
C ALA A 215 -8.50 10.01 1.61
N PHE A 216 -7.60 9.06 1.37
CA PHE A 216 -7.92 7.78 0.73
C PHE A 216 -7.63 6.63 1.67
N TYR A 217 -8.43 5.57 1.59
CA TYR A 217 -8.15 4.32 2.29
C TYR A 217 -8.60 3.11 1.48
N GLY A 218 -8.07 1.94 1.84
CA GLY A 218 -8.36 0.67 1.17
C GLY A 218 -7.36 -0.41 1.56
N SER A 219 -7.27 -1.44 0.72
CA SER A 219 -6.30 -2.51 0.88
C SER A 219 -5.20 -2.42 -0.16
N PHE A 220 -3.97 -2.77 0.21
CA PHE A 220 -2.85 -2.90 -0.73
C PHE A 220 -2.43 -4.37 -0.87
N ALA A 221 -1.82 -4.71 -2.00
CA ALA A 221 -1.25 -6.04 -2.26
C ALA A 221 -0.06 -5.93 -3.24
N PHE A 222 1.06 -6.61 -2.99
CA PHE A 222 2.23 -6.64 -3.89
C PHE A 222 3.27 -7.74 -3.62
#